data_AF-A0A7W6BSA1-F1
#
_entry.id   AF-A0A7W6BSA1-F1
#
_cell.length_a   1.000
_cell.length_b   1.000
_cell.length_c   1.000
_cell.angle_alpha   90.00
_cell.angle_beta   90.00
_cell.angle_gamma   90.00
#
_symmetry.space_group_name_H-M   'P 1'
#
loop_
_entity.id
_entity.type
_entity.pdbx_description
1 polymer ?
#
loop_
_entity_poly.entity_id
_entity_poly.type
_entity_poly.pdbx_seq_one_letter_code
_entity_poly.pdbx_strand_id
1 'polypeptide(L)' 'MSDIHPAPAEFSTDQIAADGILRYFHYSHLPPVLQAASRPFCDLARHIVESLPRNAERTVALRKLLEAKDAAVRANVN' A
#
# COMPACT_ATOMS: atom_id res chain seq x y z
N MET A 1 -17.56 -0.32 7.18
CA MET A 1 -16.33 0.00 6.44
C MET A 1 -16.35 -0.90 5.22
N SER A 2 -16.35 -0.37 4.01
CA SER A 2 -16.42 -1.19 2.80
C SER A 2 -15.20 -2.10 2.74
N ASP A 3 -15.43 -3.41 2.75
CA ASP A 3 -14.38 -4.41 2.65
C ASP A 3 -13.75 -4.32 1.25
N ILE A 4 -12.43 -4.16 1.21
CA ILE A 4 -11.67 -4.15 -0.05
C ILE A 4 -11.77 -5.59 -0.60
N HIS A 5 -12.28 -5.74 -1.83
CA HIS A 5 -12.42 -7.03 -2.50
C HIS A 5 -11.59 -7.09 -3.80
N PRO A 6 -10.73 -8.11 -3.99
CA PRO A 6 -10.41 -9.17 -3.04
C PRO A 6 -9.73 -8.64 -1.77
N ALA A 7 -9.73 -9.44 -0.71
CA ALA A 7 -9.06 -9.07 0.54
C ALA A 7 -7.56 -8.83 0.28
N PRO A 8 -6.93 -7.85 0.96
CA PRO A 8 -5.50 -7.65 0.91
C PRO A 8 -4.76 -8.94 1.26
N ALA A 9 -3.92 -9.43 0.36
CA ALA A 9 -3.11 -10.64 0.56
C ALA A 9 -1.62 -10.32 0.69
N GLU A 10 -1.24 -9.05 0.46
CA GLU A 10 0.15 -8.61 0.38
C GLU A 10 0.80 -8.39 1.75
N PHE A 11 0.01 -8.32 2.82
CA PHE A 11 0.43 -8.08 4.20
C PHE A 11 -0.31 -9.00 5.17
N SER A 12 0.37 -9.45 6.24
CA SER A 12 -0.26 -10.27 7.28
C SER A 12 -1.23 -9.47 8.15
N THR A 13 -2.13 -10.16 8.86
CA THR A 13 -3.04 -9.54 9.82
C THR A 13 -2.30 -8.75 10.89
N ASP A 14 -1.17 -9.26 11.38
CA ASP A 14 -0.35 -8.58 12.40
C ASP A 14 0.30 -7.31 11.85
N GLN A 15 0.78 -7.34 10.60
CA GLN A 15 1.32 -6.15 9.94
C GLN A 15 0.24 -5.08 9.77
N ILE A 16 -0.97 -5.46 9.33
CA ILE A 16 -2.09 -4.54 9.19
C ILE A 16 -2.55 -4.00 10.56
N ALA A 17 -2.54 -4.83 11.61
CA ALA A 17 -2.86 -4.37 12.96
C ALA A 17 -1.82 -3.37 13.49
N ALA A 18 -0.54 -3.58 13.18
CA ALA A 18 0.55 -2.67 13.57
C ALA A 18 0.55 -1.36 12.78
N ASP A 19 0.24 -1.42 11.48
CA ASP A 19 0.22 -0.30 10.53
C ASP A 19 -1.02 -0.38 9.63
N GLY A 20 -2.16 0.12 10.12
CA GLY A 20 -3.46 0.03 9.43
C GLY A 20 -3.51 0.62 8.02
N ILE A 21 -2.55 1.47 7.65
CA ILE A 21 -2.43 2.04 6.30
C ILE A 21 -2.05 0.99 5.24
N LEU A 22 -1.45 -0.14 5.63
CA LEU A 22 -1.01 -1.18 4.70
C LEU A 22 -2.15 -1.75 3.84
N ARG A 23 -3.39 -1.75 4.35
CA ARG A 23 -4.58 -2.18 3.59
C ARG A 23 -4.77 -1.42 2.28
N TYR A 24 -4.29 -0.18 2.20
CA TYR A 24 -4.44 0.67 1.02
C TYR A 24 -3.35 0.44 -0.02
N PHE A 25 -2.32 -0.37 0.28
CA PHE A 25 -1.32 -0.77 -0.71
C PHE A 25 -1.74 -2.02 -1.51
N HIS A 26 -2.84 -2.67 -1.12
CA HIS A 26 -3.46 -3.71 -1.93
C HIS A 26 -3.75 -3.19 -3.34
N TYR A 27 -3.42 -3.96 -4.36
CA TYR A 27 -3.58 -3.54 -5.75
C TYR A 27 -4.26 -4.57 -6.65
N SER A 28 -4.49 -5.80 -6.20
CA SER A 28 -5.09 -6.84 -7.06
C SER A 28 -6.51 -6.51 -7.52
N HIS A 29 -7.23 -5.65 -6.79
CA HIS A 29 -8.53 -5.13 -7.18
C HIS A 29 -8.51 -4.15 -8.38
N LEU A 30 -7.34 -3.59 -8.72
CA LEU A 30 -7.21 -2.64 -9.82
C LEU A 30 -7.22 -3.36 -11.18
N PRO A 31 -7.65 -2.71 -12.27
CA PRO A 31 -7.42 -3.18 -13.63
C PRO A 31 -5.92 -3.42 -13.90
N PRO A 32 -5.54 -4.42 -14.72
CA PRO A 32 -4.12 -4.79 -14.94
C PRO A 32 -3.20 -3.62 -15.31
N VAL A 33 -3.69 -2.67 -16.13
CA VAL A 33 -2.93 -1.48 -16.52
C VAL A 33 -2.57 -0.58 -15.32
N LEU A 34 -3.46 -0.48 -14.33
CA LEU A 34 -3.26 0.32 -13.12
C LEU A 34 -2.46 -0.43 -12.05
N GLN A 35 -2.49 -1.77 -12.04
CA GLN A 35 -1.67 -2.58 -11.14
C GLN A 35 -0.18 -2.32 -11.35
N ALA A 36 0.26 -2.15 -12.61
CA ALA A 36 1.66 -1.87 -12.94
C ALA A 36 2.18 -0.58 -12.26
N ALA A 37 1.34 0.45 -12.15
CA ALA A 37 1.68 1.69 -11.46
C ALA A 37 1.65 1.55 -9.93
N SER A 38 0.80 0.67 -9.39
CA SER A 38 0.61 0.49 -7.93
C SER A 38 1.63 -0.46 -7.30
N ARG A 39 1.98 -1.55 -7.99
CA ARG A 39 2.81 -2.65 -7.47
C ARG A 39 4.15 -2.21 -6.85
N PRO A 40 4.95 -1.31 -7.48
CA PRO A 40 6.22 -0.88 -6.90
C PRO A 40 6.08 -0.23 -5.51
N PHE A 41 4.96 0.47 -5.27
CA PHE A 41 4.69 1.10 -3.99
C PHE A 41 4.28 0.08 -2.93
N CYS A 42 3.54 -0.97 -3.30
CA CYS A 42 3.25 -2.07 -2.39
C CYS A 42 4.52 -2.80 -1.96
N ASP A 43 5.45 -3.04 -2.90
CA ASP A 43 6.72 -3.69 -2.60
C ASP A 43 7.60 -2.82 -1.70
N LEU A 44 7.64 -1.50 -1.93
CA LEU A 44 8.35 -0.57 -1.04
C LEU A 44 7.69 -0.44 0.34
N ALA A 45 6.35 -0.49 0.43
CA ALA A 45 5.65 -0.50 1.71
C ALA A 45 6.02 -1.76 2.53
N ARG A 46 6.12 -2.93 1.88
CA ARG A 46 6.62 -4.16 2.49
C ARG A 46 8.03 -3.99 3.03
N HIS A 47 8.94 -3.48 2.19
CA HIS A 47 10.32 -3.23 2.62
C HIS A 47 10.39 -2.31 3.84
N ILE A 48 9.60 -1.23 3.88
CA ILE A 48 9.55 -0.29 5.00
C ILE A 48 9.15 -0.97 6.31
N VAL A 49 8.12 -1.83 6.30
CA VAL A 49 7.65 -2.47 7.54
C VAL A 49 8.53 -3.61 8.01
N GLU A 50 9.28 -4.23 7.10
CA GLU A 50 10.23 -5.30 7.40
C GLU A 50 11.61 -4.78 7.84
N SER A 51 12.03 -3.61 7.37
CA SER A 51 13.38 -3.08 7.61
C SER A 51 13.46 -1.94 8.63
N LEU A 52 12.36 -1.22 8.89
CA LEU A 52 12.37 -0.05 9.77
C LEU A 52 11.65 -0.30 11.10
N PRO A 53 12.17 0.25 12.21
CA PRO A 53 11.51 0.16 13.52
C PRO A 53 10.16 0.88 13.50
N ARG A 54 9.23 0.41 14.34
CA ARG A 54 7.92 1.04 14.53
C ARG A 54 8.05 2.36 15.27
N ASN A 55 8.03 3.46 14.53
CA ASN A 55 8.11 4.81 15.08
C ASN A 55 7.27 5.82 14.25
N ALA A 56 7.31 7.09 14.65
CA ALA A 56 6.59 8.17 13.96
C ALA A 56 7.06 8.36 12.51
N GLU A 57 8.37 8.25 12.25
CA GLU A 57 8.93 8.43 10.91
C GLU A 57 8.50 7.33 9.94
N ARG A 58 8.39 6.08 10.39
CA ARG A 58 7.81 4.99 9.57
C ARG A 58 6.37 5.30 9.18
N THR A 59 5.59 5.82 10.13
CA THR A 59 4.20 6.25 9.87
C THR A 59 4.15 7.37 8.83
N VAL A 60 5.07 8.34 8.91
CA VAL A 60 5.19 9.42 7.92
C VAL A 60 5.58 8.86 6.55
N ALA A 61 6.56 7.97 6.49
CA ALA A 61 7.03 7.35 5.26
C ALA A 61 5.91 6.59 4.54
N LEU A 62 5.15 5.76 5.25
CA LEU A 62 4.03 5.02 4.67
C LEU A 62 2.91 5.94 4.14
N ARG A 63 2.60 7.05 4.82
CA ARG A 63 1.61 8.03 4.34
C ARG A 63 2.06 8.70 3.05
N LYS A 64 3.30 9.20 3.02
CA LYS A 64 3.88 9.81 1.82
C LYS A 64 3.94 8.82 0.65
N LEU A 65 4.25 7.56 0.94
CA LEU A 65 4.28 6.53 -0.07
C LEU A 65 2.88 6.23 -0.64
N LEU A 66 1.84 6.23 0.19
CA LEU A 66 0.46 6.04 -0.26
C LEU A 66 0.00 7.19 -1.16
N GLU A 67 0.29 8.43 -0.77
CA GLU A 67 0.00 9.63 -1.58
C GLU A 67 0.68 9.55 -2.96
N ALA A 68 1.95 9.13 -2.99
CA ALA A 68 2.70 8.95 -4.23
C ALA A 68 2.13 7.82 -5.11
N LYS A 69 1.74 6.69 -4.52
CA LYS A 69 1.07 5.59 -5.20
C LYS A 69 -0.23 6.06 -5.86
N ASP A 70 -1.08 6.76 -5.10
CA ASP A 70 -2.37 7.24 -5.60
C ASP A 70 -2.19 8.25 -6.75
N ALA A 71 -1.15 9.09 -6.70
CA ALA A 71 -0.81 9.99 -7.80
C ALA A 71 -0.35 9.22 -9.06
N ALA A 72 0.52 8.21 -8.90
CA ALA A 72 1.00 7.38 -10.00
C ALA A 72 -0.12 6.57 -10.65
N VAL A 73 -1.05 6.02 -9.86
CA VAL A 73 -2.24 5.32 -10.37
C VAL A 73 -3.14 6.29 -11.13
N ARG A 74 -3.45 7.47 -10.56
CA ARG A 74 -4.29 8.49 -11.23
C ARG A 74 -3.70 8.99 -12.55
N ALA A 75 -2.37 9.06 -12.67
CA ALA A 75 -1.70 9.43 -13.91
C ALA A 75 -1.93 8.42 -15.07
N ASN A 76 -2.46 7.23 -14.78
CA ASN A 76 -2.79 6.19 -15.75
C ASN A 76 -4.31 6.00 -15.94
N VAL A 77 -5.14 6.86 -15.34
CA VAL A 77 -6.60 6.86 -15.55
C VAL A 77 -6.90 7.77 -16.73
N ASN A 78 -7.06 7.18 -17.92
CA ASN A 78 -7.55 7.85 -19.13
C ASN A 78 -9.03 7.52 -19.37
#